data_AF-A0A7S0TMB5-F1
#
_entry.id   AF-A0A7S0TMB5-F1
#
_cell.length_a   1.000
_cell.length_b   1.000
_cell.length_c   1.000
_cell.angle_alpha   90.00
_cell.angle_beta   90.00
_cell.angle_gamma   90.00
#
_symmetry.space_group_name_H-M   'P 1'
#
loop_
_entity.id
_entity.type
_entity.pdbx_description
1 polymer ?
#
loop_
_entity_poly.entity_id
_entity_poly.type
_entity_poly.pdbx_seq_one_letter_code
_entity_poly.pdbx_strand_id
1 'polypeptide(L)'
;STAGGGVPHAHFGFASAYYSVRESIFRVLTSLIPPHEDDYEVFLTGHSLGGALATLCAVDVRVRMPHVGVTMYNFGSPKVGDESFVLRYNEIVPNSFRVVNDADVFARLPRNRGLGSVPGLPYFYHVGRTVLTSTEKPSAWIEGESAGEDPLKDRWADLSELLDAEVSLMQKLLDGRGWKEHVENGYHAAMEQCTSSIAP
;
A
#
# COMPACT_ATOMS: atom_id res chain seq x y z
N SER A 1 12.15 -11.38 23.85
CA SER A 1 12.56 -9.97 23.98
C SER A 1 13.70 -9.74 23.01
N THR A 2 13.39 -9.25 21.81
CA THR A 2 14.31 -8.62 20.84
C THR A 2 13.44 -7.78 19.91
N ALA A 3 13.21 -6.51 20.27
CA ALA A 3 12.65 -5.53 19.35
C ALA A 3 13.66 -5.35 18.20
N GLY A 4 13.22 -5.60 16.96
CA GLY A 4 14.06 -5.60 15.77
C GLY A 4 14.60 -4.20 15.45
N GLY A 5 15.89 -3.98 15.75
CA GLY A 5 16.64 -2.78 15.40
C GLY A 5 17.42 -2.91 14.09
N GLY A 6 16.76 -3.35 13.02
CA GLY A 6 17.36 -3.39 11.68
C GLY A 6 17.31 -2.04 10.97
N VAL A 7 18.25 -1.77 10.07
CA VAL A 7 18.17 -0.61 9.16
C VAL A 7 16.94 -0.81 8.25
N PRO A 8 16.02 0.16 8.12
CA PRO A 8 14.89 0.06 7.19
C PRO A 8 15.32 -0.10 5.73
N HIS A 9 14.79 -1.09 5.01
CA HIS A 9 15.03 -1.24 3.57
C HIS A 9 13.74 -1.17 2.74
N ALA A 10 13.74 -0.30 1.75
CA ALA A 10 12.75 -0.28 0.69
C ALA A 10 13.25 -1.05 -0.55
N HIS A 11 12.32 -1.54 -1.37
CA HIS A 11 12.65 -2.20 -2.63
C HIS A 11 13.41 -1.24 -3.56
N PHE A 12 14.60 -1.66 -4.03
CA PHE A 12 15.51 -0.81 -4.79
C PHE A 12 14.87 -0.19 -6.04
N GLY A 13 14.08 -0.95 -6.79
CA GLY A 13 13.42 -0.44 -7.99
C GLY A 13 12.44 0.69 -7.70
N PHE A 14 11.70 0.60 -6.59
CA PHE A 14 10.75 1.64 -6.18
C PHE A 14 11.48 2.87 -5.67
N ALA A 15 12.53 2.67 -4.86
CA ALA A 15 13.38 3.75 -4.38
C ALA A 15 14.04 4.51 -5.55
N SER A 16 14.63 3.79 -6.51
CA SER A 16 15.24 4.40 -7.69
C SER A 16 14.24 5.18 -8.53
N ALA A 17 13.05 4.63 -8.77
CA ALA A 17 11.99 5.31 -9.51
C ALA A 17 11.53 6.58 -8.77
N TYR A 18 11.30 6.52 -7.46
CA TYR A 18 10.96 7.68 -6.65
C TYR A 18 12.05 8.76 -6.69
N TYR A 19 13.32 8.36 -6.48
CA TYR A 19 14.44 9.31 -6.48
C TYR A 19 14.60 10.07 -7.79
N SER A 20 14.22 9.47 -8.93
CA SER A 20 14.26 10.16 -10.23
C SER A 20 13.31 11.37 -10.34
N VAL A 21 12.23 11.39 -9.54
CA VAL A 21 11.21 12.45 -9.57
C VAL A 21 11.18 13.31 -8.31
N ARG A 22 11.83 12.86 -7.23
CA ARG A 22 11.80 13.48 -5.90
C ARG A 22 12.07 14.98 -5.90
N GLU A 23 13.16 15.43 -6.53
CA GLU A 23 13.54 16.85 -6.49
C GLU A 23 12.50 17.73 -7.22
N SER A 24 11.85 17.20 -8.26
CA SER A 24 10.75 17.90 -8.93
C SER A 24 9.50 17.99 -8.04
N ILE A 25 9.19 16.93 -7.30
CA ILE A 25 8.09 16.93 -6.32
C ILE A 25 8.35 17.98 -5.24
N PHE A 26 9.54 17.97 -4.64
CA PHE A 26 9.87 18.91 -3.57
C PHE A 26 9.91 20.35 -4.06
N ARG A 27 10.40 20.62 -5.26
CA ARG A 27 10.32 21.97 -5.85
C ARG A 27 8.88 22.48 -5.91
N VAL A 28 7.93 21.63 -6.30
CA VAL A 28 6.50 21.99 -6.33
C VAL A 28 5.96 22.18 -4.92
N LEU A 29 6.19 21.24 -4.00
CA LEU A 29 5.72 21.33 -2.62
C LEU A 29 6.23 22.60 -1.93
N THR A 30 7.53 22.92 -2.03
CA THR A 30 8.10 24.13 -1.44
C THR A 30 7.64 25.43 -2.10
N SER A 31 7.12 25.36 -3.33
CA SER A 31 6.53 26.52 -4.00
C SER A 31 5.08 26.78 -3.59
N LEU A 32 4.38 25.73 -3.14
CA LEU A 32 2.97 25.79 -2.74
C LEU A 32 2.79 25.94 -1.24
N ILE A 33 3.75 25.45 -0.45
CA ILE A 33 3.71 25.43 1.01
C ILE A 33 4.83 26.35 1.51
N PRO A 34 4.50 27.58 1.94
CA PRO A 34 5.47 28.49 2.51
C PRO A 34 6.12 27.91 3.76
N PRO A 35 7.40 28.21 4.03
CA PRO A 35 8.00 27.85 5.30
C PRO A 35 7.27 28.57 6.44
N HIS A 36 6.96 27.84 7.52
CA HIS A 36 6.31 28.31 8.76
C HIS A 36 4.78 28.48 8.73
N GLU A 37 4.09 27.91 7.73
CA GLU A 37 2.64 27.70 7.80
C GLU A 37 2.36 26.25 8.19
N ASP A 38 1.92 26.04 9.43
CA ASP A 38 1.76 24.71 10.04
C ASP A 38 0.38 24.08 9.75
N ASP A 39 -0.49 24.77 9.01
CA ASP A 39 -1.89 24.37 8.76
C ASP A 39 -2.08 23.61 7.42
N TYR A 40 -0.99 23.21 6.77
CA TYR A 40 -1.07 22.44 5.52
C TYR A 40 -1.13 20.94 5.76
N GLU A 41 -2.06 20.28 5.06
CA GLU A 41 -2.11 18.83 4.94
C GLU A 41 -1.87 18.41 3.49
N VAL A 42 -0.92 17.50 3.29
CA VAL A 42 -0.57 16.92 2.00
C VAL A 42 -1.18 15.52 1.89
N PHE A 43 -2.09 15.37 0.94
CA PHE A 43 -2.67 14.09 0.59
C PHE A 43 -1.85 13.44 -0.52
N LEU A 44 -1.28 12.27 -0.22
CA LEU A 44 -0.49 11.49 -1.18
C LEU A 44 -1.29 10.28 -1.63
N THR A 45 -1.35 10.07 -2.94
CA THR A 45 -2.05 8.93 -3.50
C THR A 45 -1.32 8.32 -4.68
N GLY A 46 -1.62 7.05 -4.95
CA GLY A 46 -1.16 6.37 -6.14
C GLY A 46 -1.71 4.96 -6.29
N HIS A 47 -1.87 4.54 -7.54
CA HIS A 47 -2.29 3.20 -7.90
C HIS A 47 -1.08 2.33 -8.33
N SER A 48 -1.07 1.05 -7.97
CA SER A 48 -0.04 0.08 -8.38
C SER A 48 1.37 0.58 -8.02
N LEU A 49 2.29 0.68 -8.98
CA LEU A 49 3.61 1.29 -8.82
C LEU A 49 3.53 2.70 -8.22
N GLY A 50 2.56 3.51 -8.65
CA GLY A 50 2.34 4.86 -8.10
C GLY A 50 2.06 4.84 -6.60
N GLY A 51 1.39 3.82 -6.09
CA GLY A 51 1.17 3.64 -4.65
C GLY A 51 2.45 3.35 -3.87
N ALA A 52 3.39 2.61 -4.49
CA ALA A 52 4.71 2.39 -3.91
C ALA A 52 5.55 3.67 -3.87
N LEU A 53 5.49 4.49 -4.92
CA LEU A 53 6.16 5.79 -4.95
C LEU A 53 5.53 6.78 -3.96
N ALA A 54 4.20 6.80 -3.86
CA ALA A 54 3.47 7.63 -2.90
C ALA A 54 3.83 7.25 -1.45
N THR A 55 4.00 5.97 -1.17
CA THR A 55 4.49 5.46 0.12
C THR A 55 5.87 6.05 0.45
N LEU A 56 6.84 5.96 -0.47
CA LEU A 56 8.17 6.52 -0.24
C LEU A 56 8.14 8.05 -0.11
N CYS A 57 7.32 8.71 -0.92
CA CYS A 57 7.11 10.15 -0.87
C CYS A 57 6.58 10.60 0.50
N ALA A 58 5.64 9.85 1.08
CA ALA A 58 5.03 10.19 2.37
C ALA A 58 6.07 10.26 3.49
N VAL A 59 7.01 9.32 3.53
CA VAL A 59 8.12 9.35 4.49
C VAL A 59 8.99 10.58 4.24
N ASP A 60 9.36 10.84 2.99
CA ASP A 60 10.28 11.92 2.65
C ASP A 60 9.66 13.29 2.97
N VAL A 61 8.37 13.50 2.71
CA VAL A 61 7.64 14.72 3.10
C VAL A 61 7.65 14.87 4.61
N ARG A 62 7.36 13.82 5.37
CA ARG A 62 7.33 13.91 6.84
C ARG A 62 8.68 14.19 7.49
N VAL A 63 9.75 13.67 6.89
CA VAL A 63 11.12 13.89 7.37
C VAL A 63 11.63 15.29 6.98
N ARG A 64 11.34 15.76 5.77
CA ARG A 64 11.85 17.05 5.24
C ARG A 64 10.98 18.25 5.62
N MET A 65 9.69 18.04 5.82
CA MET A 65 8.69 19.07 6.11
C MET A 65 7.86 18.63 7.34
N PRO A 66 8.46 18.56 8.53
CA PRO A 66 7.81 17.98 9.72
C PRO A 66 6.56 18.76 10.19
N HIS A 67 6.45 20.04 9.81
CA HIS A 67 5.31 20.91 10.09
C HIS A 67 4.07 20.58 9.26
N VAL A 68 4.22 19.86 8.13
CA VAL A 68 3.12 19.55 7.21
C VAL A 68 2.45 18.24 7.61
N GLY A 69 1.13 18.27 7.78
CA GLY A 69 0.31 17.06 7.92
C GLY A 69 0.42 16.19 6.68
N VAL A 70 0.42 14.85 6.84
CA VAL A 70 0.44 13.93 5.70
C VAL A 70 -0.58 12.84 5.93
N THR A 71 -1.42 12.64 4.91
CA THR A 71 -2.33 11.50 4.82
C THR A 71 -2.06 10.76 3.52
N MET A 72 -1.89 9.44 3.59
CA MET A 72 -1.51 8.60 2.45
C MET A 72 -2.62 7.61 2.12
N TYR A 73 -3.00 7.53 0.85
CA TYR A 73 -3.91 6.53 0.31
C TYR A 73 -3.25 5.80 -0.86
N ASN A 74 -2.99 4.51 -0.75
CA ASN A 74 -2.52 3.73 -1.90
C ASN A 74 -3.60 2.75 -2.36
N PHE A 75 -3.61 2.47 -3.65
CA PHE A 75 -4.59 1.61 -4.30
C PHE A 75 -3.86 0.49 -5.02
N GLY A 76 -4.07 -0.77 -4.61
CA GLY A 76 -3.40 -1.92 -5.26
C GLY A 76 -1.89 -1.87 -5.24
N SER A 77 -1.31 -1.23 -4.23
CA SER A 77 0.14 -1.04 -4.13
C SER A 77 0.88 -2.35 -3.79
N PRO A 78 2.03 -2.62 -4.42
CA PRO A 78 2.88 -3.74 -4.02
C PRO A 78 3.50 -3.51 -2.64
N LYS A 79 4.08 -4.57 -2.06
CA LYS A 79 4.83 -4.48 -0.78
C LYS A 79 6.11 -3.68 -0.99
N VAL A 80 6.32 -2.63 -0.19
CA VAL A 80 7.34 -1.59 -0.48
C VAL A 80 8.64 -1.80 0.27
N GLY A 81 8.58 -2.29 1.51
CA GLY A 81 9.75 -2.38 2.38
C GLY A 81 9.71 -3.59 3.30
N ASP A 82 10.87 -3.89 3.90
CA ASP A 82 11.02 -4.95 4.88
C ASP A 82 10.27 -4.63 6.18
N GLU A 83 10.29 -5.57 7.13
CA GLU A 83 9.60 -5.39 8.41
C GLU A 83 10.07 -4.11 9.15
N SER A 84 11.38 -3.83 9.13
CA SER A 84 11.95 -2.64 9.75
C SER A 84 11.44 -1.35 9.09
N PHE A 85 11.32 -1.35 7.76
CA PHE A 85 10.70 -0.26 7.00
C PHE A 85 9.24 -0.07 7.35
N VAL A 86 8.44 -1.14 7.41
CA VAL A 86 7.00 -1.03 7.70
C VAL A 86 6.76 -0.48 9.10
N LEU A 87 7.50 -0.98 10.11
CA LEU A 87 7.42 -0.47 11.48
C LEU A 87 7.73 1.02 11.52
N ARG A 88 8.87 1.42 10.93
CA ARG A 88 9.28 2.83 10.93
C ARG A 88 8.34 3.71 10.12
N TYR A 89 7.82 3.22 9.01
CA TYR A 89 6.84 3.93 8.19
C TYR A 89 5.58 4.25 8.98
N ASN A 90 4.99 3.25 9.64
CA ASN A 90 3.72 3.41 10.36
C ASN A 90 3.85 4.35 11.57
N GLU A 91 5.05 4.49 12.14
CA GLU A 91 5.36 5.51 13.14
C GLU A 91 5.40 6.93 12.55
N ILE A 92 6.02 7.08 11.37
CA ILE A 92 6.23 8.39 10.73
C ILE A 92 4.94 8.89 10.06
N VAL A 93 4.18 8.01 9.42
CA VAL A 93 2.98 8.34 8.64
C VAL A 93 1.78 7.51 9.15
N PRO A 94 1.27 7.81 10.36
CA PRO A 94 0.20 7.01 10.98
C PRO A 94 -1.13 7.10 10.21
N ASN A 95 -1.40 8.21 9.52
CA ASN A 95 -2.58 8.40 8.69
C ASN A 95 -2.35 7.82 7.29
N SER A 96 -2.19 6.50 7.23
CA SER A 96 -1.93 5.75 6.00
C SER A 96 -2.95 4.65 5.78
N PHE A 97 -3.48 4.59 4.57
CA PHE A 97 -4.53 3.66 4.18
C PHE A 97 -4.14 2.93 2.90
N ARG A 98 -4.18 1.60 2.95
CA ARG A 98 -3.99 0.72 1.82
C ARG A 98 -5.35 0.21 1.37
N VAL A 99 -5.86 0.79 0.29
CA VAL A 99 -7.13 0.40 -0.31
C VAL A 99 -6.87 -0.76 -1.27
N VAL A 100 -7.56 -1.87 -1.04
CA VAL A 100 -7.40 -3.10 -1.79
C VAL A 100 -8.76 -3.56 -2.26
N ASN A 101 -8.83 -3.89 -3.54
CA ASN A 101 -9.98 -4.60 -4.07
C ASN A 101 -9.85 -6.10 -3.77
N ASP A 102 -10.89 -6.73 -3.23
CA ASP A 102 -10.88 -8.16 -2.90
C ASP A 102 -10.56 -9.05 -4.12
N ALA A 103 -11.00 -8.61 -5.30
CA ALA A 103 -10.73 -9.24 -6.58
C ALA A 103 -9.28 -9.07 -7.06
N ASP A 104 -8.56 -8.02 -6.64
CA ASP A 104 -7.21 -7.74 -7.12
C ASP A 104 -6.18 -8.72 -6.54
N VAL A 105 -5.64 -9.54 -7.45
CA VAL A 105 -4.61 -10.52 -7.15
C VAL A 105 -3.19 -9.96 -7.19
N PHE A 106 -2.95 -8.84 -7.89
CA PHE A 106 -1.63 -8.22 -8.02
C PHE A 106 -1.21 -7.51 -6.74
N ALA A 107 -2.16 -6.92 -6.01
CA ALA A 107 -1.94 -6.36 -4.69
C ALA A 107 -1.45 -7.38 -3.65
N ARG A 108 -1.50 -8.68 -3.98
CA ARG A 108 -1.09 -9.81 -3.12
C ARG A 108 0.31 -10.34 -3.47
N LEU A 109 0.97 -9.79 -4.49
CA LEU A 109 2.31 -10.22 -4.94
C LEU A 109 3.41 -9.22 -4.52
N PRO A 110 4.64 -9.70 -4.25
CA PRO A 110 5.02 -11.10 -4.05
C PRO A 110 4.49 -11.65 -2.70
N ARG A 111 4.10 -12.93 -2.67
CA ARG A 111 3.70 -13.62 -1.44
C ARG A 111 4.95 -14.04 -0.65
N ASN A 112 4.91 -13.88 0.67
CA ASN A 112 6.03 -14.24 1.55
C ASN A 112 6.10 -15.77 1.80
N ARG A 113 5.11 -16.54 1.32
CA ARG A 113 5.07 -18.01 1.35
C ARG A 113 4.46 -18.54 0.05
N GLY A 114 4.90 -19.70 -0.42
CA GLY A 114 4.34 -20.40 -1.59
C GLY A 114 5.16 -20.28 -2.89
N LEU A 115 4.57 -20.59 -4.04
CA LEU A 115 5.13 -20.58 -5.41
C LEU A 115 5.65 -19.21 -5.87
N GLY A 116 5.42 -18.14 -5.09
CA GLY A 116 6.02 -16.81 -5.26
C GLY A 116 7.13 -16.45 -4.27
N SER A 117 7.39 -17.30 -3.27
CA SER A 117 8.50 -17.12 -2.33
C SER A 117 9.79 -17.68 -2.94
N VAL A 118 10.74 -16.79 -3.25
CA VAL A 118 12.06 -17.18 -3.74
C VAL A 118 12.98 -17.34 -2.53
N PRO A 119 13.51 -18.55 -2.26
CA PRO A 119 14.44 -18.77 -1.16
C PRO A 119 15.64 -17.81 -1.27
N GLY A 120 15.89 -17.03 -0.21
CA GLY A 120 17.01 -16.08 -0.15
C GLY A 120 16.69 -14.64 -0.55
N LEU A 121 15.47 -14.31 -1.00
CA LEU A 121 15.05 -12.92 -1.16
C LEU A 121 14.46 -12.35 0.14
N PRO A 122 14.69 -11.05 0.45
CA PRO A 122 14.11 -10.41 1.61
C PRO A 122 12.58 -10.35 1.50
N TYR A 123 11.90 -10.61 2.62
CA TYR A 123 10.45 -10.47 2.71
C TYR A 123 10.06 -9.00 2.77
N PHE A 124 9.17 -8.59 1.87
CA PHE A 124 8.56 -7.27 1.88
C PHE A 124 7.16 -7.35 2.49
N TYR A 125 6.68 -6.24 3.05
CA TYR A 125 5.40 -6.12 3.73
C TYR A 125 4.65 -4.85 3.28
N HIS A 126 3.33 -4.83 3.50
CA HIS A 126 2.51 -3.65 3.22
C HIS A 126 2.57 -2.66 4.39
N VAL A 127 2.34 -1.39 4.08
CA VAL A 127 2.26 -0.29 5.05
C VAL A 127 0.83 0.23 5.19
N GLY A 128 0.56 0.94 6.29
CA GLY A 128 -0.73 1.55 6.55
C GLY A 128 -1.81 0.54 6.92
N ARG A 129 -2.99 1.06 7.28
CA ARG A 129 -4.17 0.27 7.62
C ARG A 129 -4.82 -0.25 6.35
N THR A 130 -5.19 -1.53 6.34
CA THR A 130 -5.87 -2.14 5.21
C THR A 130 -7.34 -1.73 5.15
N VAL A 131 -7.78 -1.25 3.98
CA VAL A 131 -9.16 -0.96 3.64
C VAL A 131 -9.56 -1.89 2.49
N LEU A 132 -10.39 -2.89 2.77
CA LEU A 132 -10.89 -3.81 1.76
C LEU A 132 -12.20 -3.28 1.19
N THR A 133 -12.21 -3.06 -0.12
CA THR A 133 -13.41 -2.74 -0.89
C THR A 133 -13.81 -3.96 -1.72
N SER A 134 -15.11 -4.17 -1.90
CA SER A 134 -15.66 -5.23 -2.73
C SER A 134 -16.67 -4.63 -3.69
N THR A 135 -16.71 -5.10 -4.94
CA THR A 135 -17.75 -4.70 -5.88
C THR A 135 -19.11 -5.30 -5.54
N GLU A 136 -19.15 -6.33 -4.70
CA GLU A 136 -20.38 -7.04 -4.31
C GLU A 136 -20.99 -6.52 -3.00
N LYS A 137 -20.19 -5.83 -2.16
CA LYS A 137 -20.64 -5.32 -0.86
C LYS A 137 -20.55 -3.79 -0.81
N PRO A 138 -21.61 -3.09 -0.37
CA PRO A 138 -21.63 -1.63 -0.34
C PRO A 138 -20.76 -0.99 0.74
N SER A 139 -20.30 -1.75 1.75
CA SER A 139 -19.49 -1.24 2.86
C SER A 139 -18.06 -1.79 2.81
N ALA A 140 -17.07 -0.90 2.90
CA ALA A 140 -15.67 -1.27 3.04
C ALA A 140 -15.38 -1.89 4.42
N TRP A 141 -14.46 -2.85 4.48
CA TRP A 141 -13.90 -3.36 5.73
C TRP A 141 -12.60 -2.61 6.04
N ILE A 142 -12.45 -2.11 7.25
CA ILE A 142 -11.31 -1.30 7.69
C ILE A 142 -10.59 -2.01 8.84
N GLU A 143 -9.29 -2.21 8.69
CA GLU A 143 -8.43 -2.82 9.71
C GLU A 143 -8.48 -2.06 11.03
N GLY A 144 -8.83 -2.78 12.10
CA GLY A 144 -8.94 -2.24 13.46
C GLY A 144 -10.25 -1.54 13.79
N GLU A 145 -11.11 -1.27 12.78
CA GLU A 145 -12.40 -0.59 12.97
C GLU A 145 -13.59 -1.52 12.66
N SER A 146 -13.48 -2.37 11.64
CA SER A 146 -14.52 -3.33 11.26
C SER A 146 -14.44 -4.62 12.09
N ALA A 147 -15.60 -5.18 12.42
CA ALA A 147 -15.69 -6.46 13.13
C ALA A 147 -15.19 -7.62 12.26
N GLY A 148 -14.56 -8.62 12.89
CA GLY A 148 -14.04 -9.82 12.24
C GLY A 148 -12.53 -9.79 12.03
N GLU A 149 -11.97 -10.92 11.59
CA GLU A 149 -10.55 -11.01 11.25
C GLU A 149 -10.26 -10.35 9.90
N ASP A 150 -9.03 -9.89 9.72
CA ASP A 150 -8.56 -9.32 8.46
C ASP A 150 -8.81 -10.31 7.30
N PRO A 151 -9.69 -9.99 6.33
CA PRO A 151 -10.00 -10.84 5.20
C PRO A 151 -8.82 -11.02 4.23
N LEU A 152 -7.77 -10.21 4.38
CA LEU A 152 -6.53 -10.27 3.62
C LEU A 152 -5.35 -10.80 4.46
N LYS A 153 -5.54 -11.08 5.76
CA LYS A 153 -4.54 -11.81 6.54
C LYS A 153 -4.36 -13.14 5.85
N ASP A 154 -3.11 -13.53 5.58
CA ASP A 154 -2.75 -14.82 5.00
C ASP A 154 -3.23 -15.96 5.92
N ARG A 155 -4.52 -16.30 5.87
CA ARG A 155 -5.11 -17.48 6.49
C ARG A 155 -4.92 -18.63 5.54
N TRP A 156 -3.71 -19.16 5.51
CA TRP A 156 -3.43 -20.44 4.88
C TRP A 156 -2.86 -21.32 5.98
N ALA A 157 -3.77 -21.99 6.69
CA ALA A 157 -3.41 -22.83 7.82
C ALA A 157 -2.70 -24.11 7.36
N ASP A 158 -2.88 -24.48 6.08
CA ASP A 158 -2.27 -25.65 5.46
C ASP A 158 -1.78 -25.39 4.02
N LEU A 159 -1.06 -26.39 3.48
CA LEU A 159 -0.47 -26.34 2.14
C LEU A 159 -1.53 -26.37 1.02
N SER A 160 -2.68 -27.01 1.25
CA SER A 160 -3.74 -27.18 0.25
C SER A 160 -4.42 -25.87 -0.08
N GLU A 161 -4.79 -25.09 0.94
CA GLU A 161 -5.43 -23.79 0.72
C GLU A 161 -4.47 -22.81 0.01
N LEU A 162 -3.16 -22.91 0.32
CA LEU A 162 -2.11 -22.14 -0.35
C LEU A 162 -2.00 -22.53 -1.84
N LEU A 163 -2.02 -23.83 -2.15
CA LEU A 163 -1.99 -24.36 -3.51
C LEU A 163 -3.24 -23.93 -4.30
N ASP A 164 -4.43 -24.00 -3.71
CA ASP A 164 -5.67 -23.56 -4.35
C ASP A 164 -5.66 -22.05 -4.64
N ALA A 165 -5.13 -21.26 -3.70
CA ALA A 165 -4.96 -19.82 -3.88
C ALA A 165 -3.93 -19.47 -4.97
N GLU A 166 -2.96 -20.35 -5.24
CA GLU A 166 -1.96 -20.21 -6.30
C GLU A 166 -2.49 -20.66 -7.65
N VAL A 167 -3.24 -21.76 -7.70
CA VAL A 167 -3.95 -22.21 -8.89
C VAL A 167 -4.96 -21.14 -9.32
N SER A 168 -5.73 -20.57 -8.37
CA SER A 168 -6.67 -19.49 -8.64
C SER A 168 -5.98 -18.22 -9.14
N LEU A 169 -4.84 -17.84 -8.53
CA LEU A 169 -4.02 -16.72 -8.99
C LEU A 169 -3.53 -16.95 -10.42
N MET A 170 -2.96 -18.13 -10.71
CA MET A 170 -2.44 -18.46 -12.04
C MET A 170 -3.55 -18.50 -13.10
N GLN A 171 -4.71 -19.05 -12.78
CA GLN A 171 -5.88 -19.01 -13.66
C GLN A 171 -6.34 -17.58 -13.94
N LYS A 172 -6.41 -16.72 -12.91
CA LYS A 172 -6.77 -15.30 -13.08
C LYS A 172 -5.76 -14.52 -13.92
N LEU A 173 -4.47 -14.86 -13.83
CA LEU A 173 -3.42 -14.29 -14.67
C LEU A 173 -3.53 -14.77 -16.13
N LEU A 174 -3.72 -16.07 -16.33
CA LEU A 174 -3.86 -16.68 -17.66
C LEU A 174 -5.12 -16.20 -18.40
N ASP A 175 -6.22 -16.00 -17.67
CA ASP A 175 -7.49 -15.55 -18.22
C ASP A 175 -7.57 -14.02 -18.41
N GLY A 176 -6.52 -13.27 -18.08
CA GLY A 176 -6.47 -11.81 -18.17
C GLY A 176 -7.38 -11.05 -17.20
N ARG A 177 -8.18 -11.75 -16.39
CA ARG A 177 -9.09 -11.16 -15.40
C ARG A 177 -8.34 -10.40 -14.32
N GLY A 178 -7.20 -10.92 -13.86
CA GLY A 178 -6.38 -10.23 -12.86
C GLY A 178 -5.88 -8.87 -13.34
N TRP A 179 -5.56 -8.74 -14.64
CA TRP A 179 -5.14 -7.46 -15.22
C TRP A 179 -6.31 -6.47 -15.27
N LYS A 180 -7.50 -6.93 -15.65
CA LYS A 180 -8.70 -6.10 -15.72
C LYS A 180 -9.16 -5.62 -14.34
N GLU A 181 -9.08 -6.49 -13.33
CA GLU A 181 -9.39 -6.18 -11.93
C GLU A 181 -8.41 -5.16 -11.33
N HIS A 182 -7.14 -5.20 -11.76
CA HIS A 182 -6.10 -4.26 -11.36
C HIS A 182 -6.20 -2.91 -12.10
N VAL A 183 -6.53 -2.88 -13.40
CA VAL A 183 -6.35 -1.68 -14.25
C VAL A 183 -7.62 -0.85 -14.48
N GLU A 184 -8.82 -1.45 -14.59
CA GLU A 184 -9.93 -0.73 -15.25
C GLU A 184 -11.16 -0.44 -14.37
N ASN A 185 -11.65 -1.38 -13.55
CA ASN A 185 -12.98 -1.22 -12.92
C ASN A 185 -13.02 -1.28 -11.38
N GLY A 186 -12.10 -2.01 -10.75
CA GLY A 186 -12.15 -2.25 -9.30
C GLY A 186 -11.79 -1.03 -8.46
N TYR A 187 -10.68 -0.38 -8.80
CA TYR A 187 -10.18 0.75 -8.02
C TYR A 187 -10.90 2.07 -8.32
N HIS A 188 -11.56 2.22 -9.47
CA HIS A 188 -12.38 3.39 -9.72
C HIS A 188 -13.55 3.47 -8.73
N ALA A 189 -14.28 2.36 -8.56
CA ALA A 189 -15.37 2.27 -7.58
C ALA A 189 -14.86 2.43 -6.14
N ALA A 190 -13.69 1.85 -5.82
CA ALA A 190 -13.07 2.02 -4.50
C ALA A 190 -12.67 3.48 -4.22
N MET A 191 -12.15 4.20 -5.23
CA MET A 191 -11.84 5.63 -5.13
C MET A 191 -13.10 6.46 -4.91
N GLU A 192 -14.20 6.20 -5.62
CA GLU A 192 -15.49 6.88 -5.42
C GLU A 192 -16.08 6.64 -4.01
N GLN A 193 -15.94 5.42 -3.48
CA GLN A 193 -16.38 5.09 -2.11
C GLN A 193 -15.51 5.77 -1.05
N CYS A 194 -14.19 5.86 -1.26
CA CYS A 194 -13.29 6.55 -0.33
C CYS A 194 -13.56 8.06 -0.34
N THR A 195 -13.70 8.69 -1.51
CA THR A 195 -13.97 10.13 -1.60
C THR A 195 -15.33 10.52 -1.02
N SER A 196 -16.36 9.68 -1.18
CA SER A 196 -17.69 9.92 -0.59
C SER A 196 -17.73 9.72 0.94
N SER A 197 -16.78 8.96 1.51
CA SER A 197 -16.67 8.76 2.96
C SER A 197 -15.75 9.78 3.65
N ILE A 198 -14.96 10.53 2.89
CA ILE A 198 -13.96 11.52 3.37
C ILE A 198 -14.44 12.97 3.15
N ALA A 199 -15.52 13.20 2.40
CA ALA A 199 -16.14 14.52 2.30
C ALA A 199 -17.05 14.81 3.53
N PRO A 200 -16.94 15.99 4.16
CA PRO A 200 -17.75 16.38 5.32
C PRO A 200 -19.25 16.56 5.00
#